data_AF-A0A7G1G8Q5-F1
#
_entry.id   AF-A0A7G1G8Q5-F1
#
_cell.length_a   1.000
_cell.length_b   1.000
_cell.length_c   1.000
_cell.angle_alpha   90.00
_cell.angle_beta   90.00
_cell.angle_gamma   90.00
#
_symmetry.space_group_name_H-M   'P 1'
#
loop_
_entity.id
_entity.type
_entity.pdbx_description
1 polymer ?
#
loop_
_entity_poly.entity_id
_entity_poly.type
_entity_poly.pdbx_seq_one_letter_code
_entity_poly.pdbx_strand_id
1 'polypeptide(L)'
;MEEKILDKVYKIMNEVYPEHYNDNFISNKQIYIEKFDKVFEEIEIIYNEKDKYNLHWAYKNAQEKFNEAFFDIMDEHIKPEISKYKDKIQDEQILRIKKISLKMKKKLKRRFEIFSIASSFVFFIDVLFSIILILIISKLTNQGKSIINSATLSSLFIAFMAFSKITINKFLISPKVKKFGWNMYKKSINKYKKILAVLISILISIEDSISKDMGKDEIKLILKKVISLKNKKLK
;
A
#
# COMPACT_ATOMS: atom_id res chain seq x y z
N MET A 1 8.50 17.37 1.74
CA MET A 1 7.02 17.27 1.70
C MET A 1 6.69 16.32 0.55
N GLU A 2 6.05 15.17 0.82
CA GLU A 2 5.70 14.23 -0.26
C GLU A 2 4.53 14.78 -1.10
N GLU A 3 4.66 14.70 -2.43
CA GLU A 3 3.69 15.16 -3.44
C GLU A 3 2.27 14.63 -3.17
N LYS A 4 1.25 15.51 -3.17
CA LYS A 4 -0.17 15.17 -2.91
C LYS A 4 -0.76 14.33 -4.04
N ILE A 5 -1.88 13.66 -3.77
CA ILE A 5 -2.61 12.90 -4.82
C ILE A 5 -3.08 13.87 -5.88
N LEU A 6 -3.60 15.02 -5.47
CA LEU A 6 -4.07 16.06 -6.37
C LEU A 6 -2.99 16.46 -7.38
N ASP A 7 -1.77 16.74 -6.92
CA ASP A 7 -0.63 17.08 -7.77
C ASP A 7 -0.35 15.98 -8.81
N LYS A 8 -0.41 14.71 -8.38
CA LYS A 8 -0.21 13.56 -9.29
C LYS A 8 -1.33 13.41 -10.29
N VAL A 9 -2.58 13.65 -9.87
CA VAL A 9 -3.74 13.62 -10.77
C VAL A 9 -3.58 14.71 -11.82
N TYR A 10 -3.24 15.93 -11.41
CA TYR A 10 -2.97 17.05 -12.32
C TYR A 10 -1.87 16.71 -13.32
N LYS A 11 -0.74 16.17 -12.86
CA LYS A 11 0.35 15.76 -13.74
C LYS A 11 -0.08 14.70 -14.76
N ILE A 12 -0.80 13.67 -14.33
CA ILE A 12 -1.29 12.61 -15.23
C ILE A 12 -2.29 13.18 -16.24
N MET A 13 -3.20 14.05 -15.80
CA MET A 13 -4.21 14.67 -16.68
C MET A 13 -3.55 15.58 -17.72
N ASN A 14 -2.58 16.40 -17.33
CA ASN A 14 -1.82 17.24 -18.26
C ASN A 14 -1.02 16.42 -19.28
N GLU A 15 -0.47 15.27 -18.88
CA GLU A 15 0.29 14.40 -19.80
C GLU A 15 -0.61 13.61 -20.77
N VAL A 16 -1.81 13.21 -20.33
CA VAL A 16 -2.70 12.37 -21.14
C VAL A 16 -3.67 13.18 -21.97
N TYR A 17 -4.13 14.31 -21.41
CA TYR A 17 -5.30 15.03 -21.86
C TYR A 17 -5.15 16.56 -21.82
N PRO A 18 -4.07 17.13 -22.36
CA PRO A 18 -3.78 18.56 -22.25
C PRO A 18 -4.82 19.45 -22.93
N GLU A 19 -5.39 19.03 -24.06
CA GLU A 19 -6.30 19.85 -24.87
C GLU A 19 -7.72 19.98 -24.28
N HIS A 20 -8.06 19.11 -23.34
CA HIS A 20 -9.38 19.04 -22.72
C HIS A 20 -9.33 19.25 -21.21
N TYR A 21 -8.12 19.49 -20.70
CA TYR A 21 -7.86 19.84 -19.31
C TYR A 21 -8.55 21.16 -18.97
N ASN A 22 -9.48 21.10 -18.01
CA ASN A 22 -10.13 22.27 -17.45
C ASN A 22 -9.95 22.24 -15.93
N ASP A 23 -9.22 23.21 -15.37
CA ASP A 23 -9.01 23.32 -13.92
C ASP A 23 -10.35 23.39 -13.15
N ASN A 24 -11.40 23.95 -13.76
CA ASN A 24 -12.74 24.01 -13.17
C ASN A 24 -13.44 22.64 -13.07
N PHE A 25 -13.00 21.65 -13.83
CA PHE A 25 -13.56 20.29 -13.77
C PHE A 25 -12.94 19.49 -12.61
N ILE A 26 -11.64 19.68 -12.36
CA ILE A 26 -10.93 19.03 -11.25
C ILE A 26 -11.30 19.66 -9.92
N SER A 27 -11.54 20.97 -9.87
CA SER A 27 -11.95 21.67 -8.63
C SER A 27 -13.26 21.13 -8.04
N ASN A 28 -14.24 20.73 -8.86
CA ASN A 28 -15.45 20.06 -8.37
C ASN A 28 -15.20 18.66 -7.77
N LYS A 29 -14.10 18.01 -8.15
CA LYS A 29 -13.69 16.69 -7.65
C LYS A 29 -12.63 16.78 -6.54
N GLN A 30 -12.13 17.99 -6.27
CA GLN A 30 -11.08 18.28 -5.30
C GLN A 30 -11.44 17.82 -3.90
N ILE A 31 -12.71 17.97 -3.48
CA ILE A 31 -13.21 17.56 -2.17
C ILE A 31 -12.96 16.05 -1.91
N TYR A 32 -13.11 15.20 -2.94
CA TYR A 32 -12.89 13.75 -2.80
C TYR A 32 -11.40 13.38 -2.80
N ILE A 33 -10.60 14.10 -3.57
CA ILE A 33 -9.14 13.91 -3.62
C ILE A 33 -8.53 14.34 -2.28
N GLU A 34 -9.00 15.44 -1.70
CA GLU A 34 -8.59 15.94 -0.40
C GLU A 34 -8.93 14.97 0.74
N LYS A 35 -10.08 14.27 0.68
CA LYS A 35 -10.38 13.19 1.63
C LYS A 35 -9.29 12.11 1.62
N PHE A 36 -8.84 11.69 0.44
CA PHE A 36 -7.74 10.73 0.37
C PHE A 36 -6.41 11.32 0.85
N ASP A 37 -6.08 12.56 0.48
CA ASP A 37 -4.85 13.20 0.95
C ASP A 37 -4.81 13.28 2.49
N LYS A 38 -5.92 13.59 3.16
CA LYS A 38 -6.03 13.53 4.63
C LYS A 38 -5.76 12.13 5.18
N VAL A 39 -6.33 11.08 4.57
CA VAL A 39 -6.07 9.69 4.98
C VAL A 39 -4.59 9.35 4.84
N PHE A 40 -3.95 9.77 3.75
CA PHE A 40 -2.51 9.56 3.57
C PHE A 40 -1.66 10.35 4.56
N GLU A 41 -2.02 11.59 4.88
CA GLU A 41 -1.34 12.40 5.90
C GLU A 41 -1.42 11.74 7.29
N GLU A 42 -2.59 11.25 7.70
CA GLU A 42 -2.75 10.53 8.97
C GLU A 42 -1.89 9.26 9.04
N ILE A 43 -1.83 8.52 7.95
CA ILE A 43 -1.01 7.32 7.81
C ILE A 43 0.49 7.67 7.82
N GLU A 44 0.87 8.79 7.23
CA GLU A 44 2.25 9.29 7.22
C GLU A 44 2.69 9.78 8.61
N ILE A 45 1.78 10.39 9.38
CA ILE A 45 2.02 10.74 10.79
C ILE A 45 2.36 9.48 11.60
N ILE A 46 1.61 8.39 11.42
CA ILE A 46 1.90 7.10 12.10
C ILE A 46 3.29 6.58 11.73
N TYR A 47 3.73 6.74 10.48
CA TYR A 47 5.08 6.36 10.06
C TYR A 47 6.16 7.27 10.68
N ASN A 48 5.91 8.58 10.76
CA ASN A 48 6.83 9.53 11.38
C ASN A 48 6.97 9.28 12.88
N GLU A 49 5.89 8.80 13.52
CA GLU A 49 5.83 8.41 14.93
C GLU A 49 5.95 6.90 15.16
N LYS A 50 6.60 6.18 14.24
CA LYS A 50 6.74 4.70 14.23
C LYS A 50 7.27 4.04 15.51
N ASP A 51 7.84 4.82 16.43
CA ASP A 51 8.30 4.32 17.72
C ASP A 51 7.19 4.22 18.77
N LYS A 52 6.12 5.00 18.62
CA LYS A 52 4.93 4.96 19.48
C LYS A 52 3.95 3.85 19.08
N TYR A 53 3.99 3.43 17.82
CA TYR A 53 2.99 2.52 17.25
C TYR A 53 3.53 1.11 17.02
N ASN A 54 2.65 0.14 17.19
CA ASN A 54 2.91 -1.23 16.75
C ASN A 54 2.74 -1.32 15.22
N LEU A 55 3.70 -1.95 14.53
CA LEU A 55 3.68 -2.07 13.08
C LEU A 55 2.47 -2.85 12.55
N HIS A 56 2.05 -3.92 13.24
CA HIS A 56 0.85 -4.70 12.88
C HIS A 56 -0.40 -3.82 12.95
N TRP A 57 -0.55 -3.08 14.05
CA TRP A 57 -1.65 -2.14 14.21
C TRP A 57 -1.63 -1.05 13.13
N ALA A 58 -0.45 -0.49 12.82
CA ALA A 58 -0.32 0.55 11.80
C ALA A 58 -0.77 0.07 10.41
N TYR A 59 -0.47 -1.18 10.04
CA TYR A 59 -0.96 -1.80 8.81
C TYR A 59 -2.48 -1.98 8.82
N LYS A 60 -3.04 -2.48 9.93
CA LYS A 60 -4.49 -2.69 10.06
C LYS A 60 -5.26 -1.37 10.01
N ASN A 61 -4.80 -0.37 10.75
CA ASN A 61 -5.39 0.97 10.77
C ASN A 61 -5.34 1.62 9.36
N ALA A 62 -4.20 1.52 8.66
CA ALA A 62 -4.11 2.01 7.29
C ALA A 62 -5.12 1.31 6.36
N GLN A 63 -5.25 -0.02 6.47
CA GLN A 63 -6.23 -0.79 5.69
C GLN A 63 -7.67 -0.35 5.96
N GLU A 64 -8.04 -0.16 7.23
CA GLU A 64 -9.40 0.25 7.61
C GLU A 64 -9.73 1.63 7.05
N LYS A 65 -8.84 2.62 7.27
CA LYS A 65 -9.02 3.99 6.73
C LYS A 65 -9.09 4.02 5.21
N PHE A 66 -8.25 3.25 4.53
CA PHE A 66 -8.33 3.15 3.07
C PHE A 66 -9.61 2.49 2.58
N ASN A 67 -10.10 1.46 3.26
CA ASN A 67 -11.34 0.82 2.88
C ASN A 67 -12.52 1.79 3.03
N GLU A 68 -12.61 2.48 4.16
CA GLU A 68 -13.65 3.47 4.43
C GLU A 68 -13.67 4.57 3.35
N ALA A 69 -12.55 5.27 3.16
CA ALA A 69 -12.44 6.31 2.14
C ALA A 69 -12.70 5.79 0.71
N PHE A 70 -12.31 4.55 0.42
CA PHE A 70 -12.55 3.94 -0.89
C PHE A 70 -14.00 3.51 -1.09
N PHE A 71 -14.68 3.03 -0.05
CA PHE A 71 -16.09 2.66 -0.12
C PHE A 71 -16.95 3.90 -0.35
N ASP A 72 -16.73 4.96 0.42
CA ASP A 72 -17.45 6.23 0.25
C ASP A 72 -17.32 6.74 -1.19
N ILE A 73 -16.10 6.80 -1.72
CA ILE A 73 -15.88 7.42 -3.03
C ILE A 73 -16.36 6.55 -4.19
N MET A 74 -16.11 5.23 -4.13
CA MET A 74 -16.53 4.32 -5.20
C MET A 74 -18.03 4.07 -5.22
N ASP A 75 -18.66 3.94 -4.05
CA ASP A 75 -20.05 3.52 -3.95
C ASP A 75 -21.00 4.73 -3.92
N GLU A 76 -20.61 5.89 -3.37
CA GLU A 76 -21.48 7.08 -3.31
C GLU A 76 -21.33 8.05 -4.49
N HIS A 77 -20.15 8.11 -5.12
CA HIS A 77 -19.90 9.10 -6.17
C HIS A 77 -19.72 8.45 -7.55
N ILE A 78 -18.80 7.50 -7.66
CA ILE A 78 -18.39 6.94 -8.95
C ILE A 78 -19.45 6.00 -9.54
N LYS A 79 -19.99 5.07 -8.73
CA LYS A 79 -21.02 4.13 -9.20
C LYS A 79 -22.28 4.87 -9.70
N PRO A 80 -22.84 5.84 -8.96
CA PRO A 80 -24.00 6.60 -9.41
C PRO A 80 -23.71 7.40 -10.68
N GLU A 81 -22.57 8.09 -10.78
CA GLU A 81 -22.23 8.84 -12.00
C GLU A 81 -22.09 7.91 -13.21
N ILE A 82 -21.34 6.81 -13.11
CA ILE A 82 -21.25 5.82 -14.21
C ILE A 82 -22.64 5.27 -14.59
N SER A 83 -23.52 5.07 -13.61
CA SER A 83 -24.88 4.56 -13.87
C SER A 83 -25.78 5.54 -14.62
N LYS A 84 -25.58 6.85 -14.44
CA LYS A 84 -26.32 7.90 -15.19
C LYS A 84 -26.00 7.88 -16.69
N TYR A 85 -24.86 7.31 -17.07
CA TYR A 85 -24.42 7.26 -18.46
C TYR A 85 -24.67 5.91 -19.14
N LYS A 86 -25.36 4.99 -18.45
CA LYS A 86 -25.67 3.63 -18.92
C LYS A 86 -26.40 3.61 -20.27
N ASP A 87 -27.21 4.64 -20.53
CA ASP A 87 -28.05 4.71 -21.73
C ASP A 87 -27.36 5.45 -22.90
N LYS A 88 -26.29 6.22 -22.66
CA LYS A 88 -25.57 7.01 -23.69
C LYS A 88 -24.35 6.31 -24.28
N ILE A 89 -23.74 5.39 -23.54
CA ILE A 89 -22.51 4.71 -23.93
C ILE A 89 -22.89 3.29 -24.35
N GLN A 90 -22.46 2.84 -25.55
CA GLN A 90 -22.64 1.45 -25.95
C GLN A 90 -22.16 0.50 -24.85
N ASP A 91 -23.05 -0.42 -24.45
CA ASP A 91 -22.96 -1.29 -23.27
C ASP A 91 -21.58 -1.92 -23.05
N GLU A 92 -20.84 -2.22 -24.13
CA GLU A 92 -19.53 -2.84 -24.08
C GLU A 92 -18.44 -1.96 -23.39
N GLN A 93 -18.49 -0.64 -23.52
CA GLN A 93 -17.49 0.26 -22.93
C GLN A 93 -17.72 0.48 -21.44
N ILE A 94 -18.97 0.64 -21.02
CA ILE A 94 -19.34 0.67 -19.60
C ILE A 94 -19.00 -0.66 -18.94
N LEU A 95 -19.26 -1.78 -19.62
CA LEU A 95 -18.81 -3.10 -19.16
C LEU A 95 -17.29 -3.17 -18.99
N ARG A 96 -16.49 -2.55 -19.86
CA ARG A 96 -15.03 -2.49 -19.72
C ARG A 96 -14.59 -1.60 -18.57
N ILE A 97 -15.16 -0.40 -18.42
CA ILE A 97 -14.87 0.52 -17.31
C ILE A 97 -15.25 -0.13 -15.97
N LYS A 98 -16.44 -0.73 -15.88
CA LYS A 98 -16.89 -1.50 -14.72
C LYS A 98 -15.99 -2.71 -14.45
N LYS A 99 -15.51 -3.41 -15.48
CA LYS A 99 -14.52 -4.49 -15.33
C LYS A 99 -13.17 -3.97 -14.84
N ILE A 100 -12.71 -2.81 -15.30
CA ILE A 100 -11.48 -2.16 -14.86
C ILE A 100 -11.62 -1.74 -13.39
N SER A 101 -12.71 -1.07 -13.02
CA SER A 101 -12.95 -0.64 -11.63
C SER A 101 -13.10 -1.84 -10.68
N LEU A 102 -13.80 -2.91 -11.07
CA LEU A 102 -13.91 -4.14 -10.28
C LEU A 102 -12.58 -4.88 -10.16
N LYS A 103 -11.80 -4.99 -11.26
CA LYS A 103 -10.45 -5.56 -11.22
C LYS A 103 -9.53 -4.73 -10.33
N MET A 104 -9.64 -3.40 -10.35
CA MET A 104 -8.88 -2.49 -9.50
C MET A 104 -9.31 -2.59 -8.04
N LYS A 105 -10.61 -2.61 -7.72
CA LYS A 105 -11.15 -2.88 -6.38
C LYS A 105 -10.62 -4.18 -5.82
N LYS A 106 -10.68 -5.28 -6.60
CA LYS A 106 -10.10 -6.57 -6.22
C LYS A 106 -8.58 -6.50 -6.03
N LYS A 107 -7.86 -5.75 -6.87
CA LYS A 107 -6.40 -5.60 -6.78
C LYS A 107 -5.97 -4.73 -5.58
N LEU A 108 -6.75 -3.71 -5.24
CA LEU A 108 -6.59 -2.88 -4.04
C LEU A 108 -6.87 -3.72 -2.80
N LYS A 109 -8.04 -4.37 -2.72
CA LYS A 109 -8.42 -5.27 -1.62
C LYS A 109 -7.38 -6.37 -1.39
N ARG A 110 -6.98 -7.09 -2.44
CA ARG A 110 -5.92 -8.12 -2.34
C ARG A 110 -4.60 -7.54 -1.85
N ARG A 111 -4.24 -6.31 -2.24
CA ARG A 111 -3.01 -5.69 -1.73
C ARG A 111 -3.17 -5.26 -0.26
N PHE A 112 -4.34 -4.83 0.17
CA PHE A 112 -4.63 -4.59 1.59
C PHE A 112 -4.54 -5.89 2.40
N GLU A 113 -4.99 -7.02 1.86
CA GLU A 113 -4.77 -8.34 2.47
C GLU A 113 -3.28 -8.72 2.51
N ILE A 114 -2.49 -8.30 1.51
CA ILE A 114 -1.02 -8.46 1.52
C ILE A 114 -0.37 -7.68 2.66
N PHE A 115 -0.97 -6.58 3.17
CA PHE A 115 -0.43 -5.93 4.38
C PHE A 115 -0.58 -6.78 5.63
N SER A 116 -1.69 -7.48 5.77
CA SER A 116 -1.87 -8.47 6.84
C SER A 116 -0.86 -9.60 6.71
N ILE A 117 -0.66 -10.13 5.49
CA ILE A 117 0.34 -11.18 5.21
C ILE A 117 1.76 -10.67 5.46
N ALA A 118 2.08 -9.43 5.07
CA ALA A 118 3.40 -8.84 5.29
C ALA A 118 3.68 -8.63 6.78
N SER A 119 2.68 -8.24 7.56
CA SER A 119 2.79 -8.19 9.02
C SER A 119 3.05 -9.58 9.61
N SER A 120 2.31 -10.60 9.15
CA SER A 120 2.53 -11.98 9.58
C SER A 120 3.88 -12.52 9.13
N PHE A 121 4.40 -12.07 7.99
CA PHE A 121 5.72 -12.45 7.47
C PHE A 121 6.85 -11.83 8.28
N VAL A 122 6.71 -10.60 8.75
CA VAL A 122 7.65 -9.97 9.67
C VAL A 122 7.71 -10.74 11.00
N PHE A 123 6.55 -11.14 11.54
CA PHE A 123 6.49 -12.01 12.72
C PHE A 123 7.09 -13.39 12.46
N PHE A 124 6.79 -13.99 11.30
CA PHE A 124 7.34 -15.27 10.89
C PHE A 124 8.86 -15.24 10.75
N ILE A 125 9.42 -14.18 10.17
CA ILE A 125 10.87 -13.96 10.10
C ILE A 125 11.47 -13.88 11.50
N ASP A 126 10.84 -13.16 12.42
CA ASP A 126 11.31 -13.03 13.80
C ASP A 126 11.30 -14.37 14.56
N VAL A 127 10.23 -15.15 14.37
CA VAL A 127 10.12 -16.52 14.89
C VAL A 127 11.16 -17.44 14.25
N LEU A 128 11.37 -17.35 12.94
CA LEU A 128 12.33 -18.18 12.21
C LEU A 128 13.78 -17.89 12.63
N PHE A 129 14.13 -16.61 12.79
CA PHE A 129 15.42 -16.22 13.39
C PHE A 129 15.55 -16.71 14.83
N SER A 130 14.48 -16.63 15.63
CA SER A 130 14.47 -17.16 17.00
C SER A 130 14.71 -18.67 17.03
N ILE A 131 14.10 -19.44 16.12
CA ILE A 131 14.29 -20.89 15.98
C ILE A 131 15.73 -21.19 15.55
N ILE A 132 16.25 -20.52 14.51
CA ILE A 132 17.64 -20.70 14.07
C ILE A 132 18.60 -20.42 15.22
N LEU A 133 18.36 -19.36 15.98
CA LEU A 133 19.22 -19.00 17.11
C LEU A 133 19.16 -20.05 18.22
N ILE A 134 17.97 -20.59 18.53
CA ILE A 134 17.82 -21.71 19.48
C ILE A 134 18.59 -22.95 18.98
N LEU A 135 18.51 -23.28 17.69
CA LEU A 135 19.20 -24.43 17.12
C LEU A 135 20.73 -24.26 17.20
N ILE A 136 21.25 -23.07 16.87
CA ILE A 136 22.67 -22.74 17.00
C ILE A 136 23.10 -22.85 18.46
N ILE A 137 22.34 -22.25 19.38
CA ILE A 137 22.64 -22.30 20.82
C ILE A 137 22.60 -23.73 21.34
N SER A 138 21.60 -24.52 20.95
CA SER A 138 21.47 -25.92 21.36
C SER A 138 22.66 -26.75 20.88
N LYS A 139 23.07 -26.57 19.62
CA LYS A 139 24.25 -27.22 19.05
C LYS A 139 25.53 -26.83 19.80
N LEU A 140 25.73 -25.53 20.02
CA LEU A 140 26.88 -25.02 20.78
C LEU A 140 26.86 -25.48 22.25
N THR A 141 25.69 -25.63 22.85
CA THR A 141 25.53 -26.13 24.23
C THR A 141 25.83 -27.61 24.34
N ASN A 142 25.38 -28.43 23.38
CA ASN A 142 25.70 -29.86 23.39
C ASN A 142 27.19 -30.11 23.13
N GLN A 143 27.80 -29.35 22.21
CA GLN A 143 29.25 -29.37 21.98
C GLN A 143 30.02 -28.86 23.21
N GLY A 144 29.58 -27.75 23.80
CA GLY A 144 30.19 -27.20 25.01
C GLY A 144 30.10 -28.14 26.20
N LYS A 145 28.95 -28.81 26.41
CA LYS A 145 28.76 -29.83 27.45
C LYS A 145 29.67 -31.05 27.27
N SER A 146 29.96 -31.45 26.04
CA SER A 146 30.88 -32.58 25.81
C SER A 146 32.34 -32.21 26.08
N ILE A 147 32.66 -30.92 26.10
CA ILE A 147 34.01 -30.39 26.35
C ILE A 147 34.17 -30.00 27.82
N ILE A 148 33.09 -29.57 28.47
CA ILE A 148 33.05 -29.07 29.84
C ILE A 148 32.55 -30.18 30.79
N ASN A 149 33.48 -30.87 31.44
CA ASN A 149 33.17 -31.95 32.39
C ASN A 149 32.64 -31.46 33.76
N SER A 150 32.74 -30.16 34.06
CA SER A 150 32.27 -29.58 35.32
C SER A 150 30.79 -29.17 35.24
N ALA A 151 29.97 -29.68 36.15
CA ALA A 151 28.55 -29.34 36.25
C ALA A 151 28.32 -27.83 36.47
N THR A 152 29.20 -27.17 37.23
CA THR A 152 29.16 -25.71 37.48
C THR A 152 29.57 -24.89 36.27
N LEU A 153 30.58 -25.30 35.50
CA LEU A 153 30.88 -24.61 34.23
C LEU A 153 29.77 -24.85 33.19
N SER A 154 29.16 -26.03 33.18
CA SER A 154 28.06 -26.37 32.27
C SER A 154 26.83 -25.49 32.53
N SER A 155 26.47 -25.26 33.80
CA SER A 155 25.37 -24.35 34.15
C SER A 155 25.67 -22.90 33.79
N LEU A 156 26.90 -22.41 34.04
CA LEU A 156 27.35 -21.08 33.63
C LEU A 156 27.32 -20.91 32.11
N PHE A 157 27.72 -21.93 31.35
CA PHE A 157 27.68 -21.90 29.89
C PHE A 157 26.24 -21.78 29.36
N ILE A 158 25.29 -22.54 29.93
CA ILE A 158 23.87 -22.44 29.57
C ILE A 158 23.33 -21.03 29.88
N ALA A 159 23.65 -20.49 31.06
CA ALA A 159 23.23 -19.15 31.46
C ALA A 159 23.78 -18.07 30.52
N PHE A 160 25.07 -18.17 30.14
CA PHE A 160 25.70 -17.27 29.18
C PHE A 160 25.04 -17.34 27.80
N MET A 161 24.70 -18.53 27.32
CA MET A 161 24.04 -18.70 26.03
C MET A 161 22.59 -18.19 26.04
N ALA A 162 21.86 -18.40 27.13
CA ALA A 162 20.53 -17.83 27.32
C ALA A 162 20.57 -16.29 27.36
N PHE A 163 21.55 -15.71 28.05
CA PHE A 163 21.75 -14.26 28.06
C PHE A 163 22.12 -13.72 26.68
N SER A 164 23.04 -14.40 25.98
CA SER A 164 23.43 -14.07 24.61
C SER A 164 22.24 -14.10 23.65
N LYS A 165 21.32 -15.08 23.79
CA LYS A 165 20.07 -15.13 23.03
C LYS A 165 19.24 -13.88 23.20
N ILE A 166 18.97 -13.51 24.44
CA ILE A 166 18.13 -12.36 24.76
C ILE A 166 18.77 -11.08 24.21
N THR A 167 20.09 -10.95 24.38
CA THR A 167 20.86 -9.80 23.89
C THR A 167 20.82 -9.70 22.37
N ILE A 168 21.11 -10.78 21.64
CA ILE A 168 21.07 -10.79 20.17
C ILE A 168 19.66 -10.48 19.67
N ASN A 169 18.63 -11.07 20.28
CA ASN A 169 17.26 -10.85 19.84
C ASN A 169 16.82 -9.39 20.05
N LYS A 170 17.07 -8.84 21.24
CA LYS A 170 16.63 -7.50 21.63
C LYS A 170 17.42 -6.38 20.92
N PHE A 171 18.72 -6.56 20.73
CA PHE A 171 19.60 -5.50 20.22
C PHE A 171 19.96 -5.63 18.73
N LEU A 172 19.93 -6.83 18.14
CA LEU A 172 20.34 -7.04 16.75
C LEU A 172 19.18 -7.40 15.83
N ILE A 173 18.35 -8.38 16.21
CA ILE A 173 17.31 -8.93 15.34
C ILE A 173 16.09 -7.99 15.32
N SER A 174 15.46 -7.79 16.48
CA SER A 174 14.22 -7.02 16.59
C SER A 174 14.32 -5.60 15.99
N PRO A 175 15.39 -4.81 16.22
CA PRO A 175 15.51 -3.48 15.62
C PRO A 175 15.62 -3.52 14.09
N LYS A 176 16.34 -4.50 13.53
CA LYS A 176 16.47 -4.67 12.07
C LYS A 176 15.15 -5.08 11.44
N VAL A 177 14.43 -6.01 12.05
CA VAL A 177 13.12 -6.48 11.62
C VAL A 177 12.10 -5.33 11.67
N LYS A 178 12.06 -4.56 12.77
CA LYS A 178 11.21 -3.38 12.91
C LYS A 178 11.52 -2.34 11.84
N LYS A 179 12.80 -2.00 11.63
CA LYS A 179 13.24 -1.04 10.59
C LYS A 179 12.83 -1.48 9.19
N PHE A 180 13.02 -2.76 8.86
CA PHE A 180 12.61 -3.32 7.57
C PHE A 180 11.09 -3.25 7.37
N GLY A 181 10.33 -3.65 8.39
CA GLY A 181 8.87 -3.62 8.37
C GLY A 181 8.30 -2.23 8.13
N TRP A 182 8.84 -1.20 8.79
CA TRP A 182 8.46 0.20 8.55
C TRP A 182 8.87 0.71 7.17
N ASN A 183 10.04 0.31 6.66
CA ASN A 183 10.42 0.66 5.28
C ASN A 183 9.44 0.06 4.26
N MET A 184 8.98 -1.16 4.48
CA MET A 184 7.94 -1.79 3.66
C MET A 184 6.59 -1.09 3.78
N TYR A 185 6.24 -0.59 4.98
CA TYR A 185 5.04 0.19 5.24
C TYR A 185 5.00 1.42 4.34
N LYS A 186 6.04 2.25 4.45
CA LYS A 186 6.17 3.48 3.64
C LYS A 186 6.17 3.20 2.14
N LYS A 187 6.98 2.24 1.67
CA LYS A 187 7.03 1.88 0.24
C LYS A 187 5.66 1.48 -0.29
N SER A 188 4.88 0.77 0.50
CA SER A 188 3.58 0.30 0.09
C SER A 188 2.60 1.47 0.01
N ILE A 189 2.51 2.31 1.05
CA ILE A 189 1.68 3.54 1.05
C ILE A 189 1.96 4.38 -0.20
N ASN A 190 3.22 4.65 -0.51
CA ASN A 190 3.58 5.46 -1.67
C ASN A 190 3.14 4.80 -2.99
N LYS A 191 3.19 3.47 -3.07
CA LYS A 191 2.68 2.71 -4.20
C LYS A 191 1.16 2.79 -4.32
N TYR A 192 0.43 2.81 -3.20
CA TYR A 192 -1.02 3.02 -3.20
C TYR A 192 -1.37 4.42 -3.67
N LYS A 193 -0.70 5.44 -3.14
CA LYS A 193 -0.89 6.84 -3.55
C LYS A 193 -0.78 6.99 -5.08
N LYS A 194 0.24 6.37 -5.68
CA LYS A 194 0.44 6.34 -7.14
C LYS A 194 -0.70 5.62 -7.88
N ILE A 195 -1.14 4.45 -7.41
CA ILE A 195 -2.23 3.69 -8.05
C ILE A 195 -3.55 4.44 -7.98
N LEU A 196 -3.81 5.06 -6.84
CA LEU A 196 -5.04 5.80 -6.59
C LEU A 196 -5.12 7.04 -7.48
N ALA A 197 -4.03 7.81 -7.61
CA ALA A 197 -3.97 8.94 -8.53
C ALA A 197 -4.31 8.52 -9.97
N VAL A 198 -3.70 7.44 -10.48
CA VAL A 198 -4.02 6.90 -11.81
C VAL A 198 -5.50 6.53 -11.95
N LEU A 199 -6.10 5.96 -10.90
CA LEU A 199 -7.50 5.56 -10.92
C LEU A 199 -8.42 6.79 -10.97
N ILE A 200 -8.13 7.80 -10.17
CA ILE A 200 -8.87 9.07 -10.15
C ILE A 200 -8.75 9.76 -11.51
N SER A 201 -7.55 9.82 -12.10
CA SER A 201 -7.35 10.39 -13.44
C SER A 201 -8.16 9.65 -14.52
N ILE A 202 -8.26 8.32 -14.46
CA ILE A 202 -9.09 7.53 -15.39
C ILE A 202 -10.57 7.95 -15.26
N LEU A 203 -11.07 8.10 -14.04
CA LEU A 203 -12.46 8.45 -13.79
C LEU A 203 -12.79 9.86 -14.27
N ILE A 204 -11.96 10.84 -13.90
CA ILE A 204 -12.10 12.22 -14.35
C ILE A 204 -12.08 12.28 -15.88
N SER A 205 -11.16 11.56 -16.53
CA SER A 205 -11.10 11.50 -17.99
C SER A 205 -12.37 10.93 -18.62
N ILE A 206 -12.94 9.89 -18.02
CA ILE A 206 -14.18 9.28 -18.50
C ILE A 206 -15.34 10.25 -18.35
N GLU A 207 -15.51 10.87 -17.18
CA GLU A 207 -16.60 11.81 -16.92
C GLU A 207 -16.52 13.03 -17.84
N ASP A 208 -15.33 13.61 -18.01
CA ASP A 208 -15.12 14.75 -18.92
C ASP A 208 -15.47 14.35 -20.36
N SER A 209 -15.00 13.17 -20.80
CA SER A 209 -15.26 12.68 -22.16
C SER A 209 -16.75 12.47 -22.43
N ILE A 210 -17.49 12.00 -21.43
CA ILE A 210 -18.94 11.82 -21.55
C ILE A 210 -19.67 13.17 -21.54
N SER A 211 -19.21 14.13 -20.71
CA SER A 211 -19.81 15.46 -20.65
C SER A 211 -19.70 16.23 -21.97
N LYS A 212 -18.64 15.96 -22.74
CA LYS A 212 -18.34 16.57 -24.04
C LYS A 212 -18.82 15.76 -25.25
N ASP A 213 -19.54 14.67 -25.02
CA ASP A 213 -20.04 13.76 -26.07
C ASP A 213 -18.95 13.26 -27.04
N MET A 214 -17.78 12.94 -26.48
CA MET A 214 -16.61 12.52 -27.27
C MET A 214 -16.80 11.14 -27.90
N GLY A 215 -16.19 10.97 -29.08
CA GLY A 215 -16.26 9.73 -29.84
C GLY A 215 -15.63 8.54 -29.11
N LYS A 216 -16.15 7.34 -29.37
CA LYS A 216 -15.72 6.07 -28.75
C LYS A 216 -14.22 5.78 -28.87
N ASP A 217 -13.61 6.16 -29.98
CA ASP A 217 -12.19 5.92 -30.25
C ASP A 217 -11.29 6.86 -29.44
N GLU A 218 -11.79 8.06 -29.12
CA GLU A 218 -11.11 9.07 -28.32
C GLU A 218 -11.02 8.61 -26.86
N ILE A 219 -12.13 8.17 -26.27
CA ILE A 219 -12.19 7.55 -24.93
C ILE A 219 -11.20 6.37 -24.83
N LYS A 220 -11.15 5.54 -25.86
CA LYS A 220 -10.26 4.37 -25.92
C LYS A 220 -8.79 4.77 -25.97
N LEU A 221 -8.46 5.85 -26.68
CA LEU A 221 -7.12 6.37 -26.82
C LEU A 221 -6.63 6.99 -25.50
N ILE A 222 -7.50 7.72 -24.80
CA ILE A 222 -7.26 8.29 -23.46
C ILE A 222 -6.99 7.17 -22.46
N LEU A 223 -7.88 6.17 -22.37
CA LEU A 223 -7.71 5.04 -21.46
C LEU A 223 -6.41 4.29 -21.72
N LYS A 224 -6.04 4.08 -23.00
CA LYS A 224 -4.75 3.48 -23.36
C LYS A 224 -3.58 4.34 -22.88
N LYS A 225 -3.62 5.66 -23.07
CA LYS A 225 -2.58 6.59 -22.62
C LYS A 225 -2.43 6.57 -21.09
N VAL A 226 -3.52 6.72 -20.32
CA VAL A 226 -3.45 6.67 -18.83
C VAL A 226 -2.91 5.32 -18.34
N ILE A 227 -3.35 4.21 -18.93
CA ILE A 227 -2.86 2.87 -18.57
C ILE A 227 -1.39 2.69 -18.96
N SER A 228 -0.92 3.30 -20.07
CA SER A 228 0.48 3.23 -20.48
C SER A 228 1.42 3.99 -19.54
N LEU A 229 0.97 5.11 -18.95
CA LEU A 229 1.72 5.88 -17.96
C LEU A 229 1.91 5.13 -16.64
N LYS A 230 1.01 4.22 -16.30
CA LYS A 230 1.24 3.28 -15.18
C LYS A 230 2.46 2.38 -15.40
N ASN A 231 2.79 2.06 -16.66
CA ASN A 231 3.86 1.13 -17.01
C ASN A 231 5.19 1.85 -17.30
N LYS A 232 5.15 3.08 -17.83
CA LYS A 232 6.30 3.98 -17.89
C LYS A 232 6.50 4.58 -16.50
N LYS A 233 7.41 3.98 -15.71
CA LYS A 233 7.78 4.41 -14.35
C LYS A 233 7.56 5.91 -14.11
N LEU A 234 6.46 6.28 -13.45
CA LEU A 234 6.37 7.48 -12.62
C LEU A 234 7.43 7.28 -11.53
N LYS A 235 8.68 7.66 -11.83
CA LYS A 235 9.78 7.69 -10.86
C LYS A 235 9.41 8.73 -9.82
#